data_AF-A0A6G6K8E9-F1
#
_entry.id   AF-A0A6G6K8E9-F1
#
_cell.length_a   1.000
_cell.length_b   1.000
_cell.length_c   1.000
_cell.angle_alpha   90.00
_cell.angle_beta   90.00
_cell.angle_gamma   90.00
#
_symmetry.space_group_name_H-M   'P 1'
#
loop_
_entity.id
_entity.type
_entity.pdbx_description
1 polymer ?
#
loop_
_entity_poly.entity_id
_entity_poly.type
_entity_poly.pdbx_seq_one_letter_code
_entity_poly.pdbx_strand_id
1 'polypeptide(L)'
;MSLSLPASAPTDQKLYSPGQIALAAFIGAPLAACWFWSRNYLQLGNKAASTQCLIWGVVSTVVLFTVTWFLPDNFPGSGIPIGYTIGFFMAVKGAHGPIIDQHLAGGGRLGSWGAVIGISLLFFAGILAVALGVVTLFYMAGYVPEESPA
;
A
#
# COMPACT_ATOMS: atom_id res chain seq x y z
N MET A 1 -14.29 13.12 -15.78
CA MET A 1 -13.40 14.06 -15.07
C MET A 1 -11.97 13.73 -15.49
N SER A 2 -11.36 14.53 -16.36
CA SER A 2 -10.00 14.31 -16.87
C SER A 2 -8.97 14.76 -15.84
N LEU A 3 -8.18 13.83 -15.31
CA LEU A 3 -7.06 14.14 -14.41
C LEU A 3 -5.89 14.69 -15.24
N SER A 4 -5.39 15.87 -14.88
CA SER A 4 -4.23 16.50 -15.51
C SER A 4 -3.43 17.27 -14.46
N LEU A 5 -2.12 17.42 -14.66
CA LEU A 5 -1.28 18.19 -13.77
C LEU A 5 -1.70 19.67 -13.79
N PRO A 6 -1.76 20.36 -12.63
CA PRO A 6 -2.06 21.78 -12.60
C PRO A 6 -0.91 22.62 -13.20
N ALA A 7 -1.25 23.67 -13.94
CA ALA A 7 -0.31 24.48 -14.72
C ALA A 7 0.72 25.31 -13.90
N SER A 8 0.63 25.34 -12.58
CA SER A 8 1.46 26.21 -11.71
C SER A 8 2.00 25.54 -10.44
N ALA A 9 2.08 24.21 -10.39
CA ALA A 9 2.63 23.52 -9.22
C ALA A 9 4.17 23.42 -9.25
N PRO A 10 4.85 23.36 -8.10
CA PRO A 10 6.30 23.45 -8.01
C PRO A 10 7.00 22.37 -8.85
N THR A 11 8.21 22.69 -9.33
CA THR A 11 9.12 21.90 -10.18
C THR A 11 9.54 20.51 -9.65
N ASP A 12 8.95 20.03 -8.54
CA ASP A 12 9.27 18.74 -7.91
C ASP A 12 8.06 17.79 -7.77
N GLN A 13 7.04 17.94 -8.64
CA GLN A 13 5.92 16.99 -8.70
C GLN A 13 6.41 15.60 -9.14
N LYS A 14 6.66 14.73 -8.16
CA LYS A 14 7.06 13.35 -8.37
C LYS A 14 5.84 12.45 -8.31
N LEU A 15 5.59 11.72 -9.39
CA LEU A 15 4.63 10.63 -9.42
C LEU A 15 5.34 9.31 -9.12
N TYR A 16 4.63 8.38 -8.49
CA TYR A 16 5.10 7.01 -8.28
C TYR A 16 4.56 6.12 -9.38
N SER A 17 5.43 5.29 -9.96
CA SER A 17 5.06 4.38 -11.04
C SER A 17 4.21 3.21 -10.53
N PRO A 18 3.50 2.49 -11.43
CA PRO A 18 2.80 1.26 -11.05
C PRO A 18 3.73 0.23 -10.38
N GLY A 19 4.97 0.11 -10.86
CA GLY A 19 5.96 -0.79 -10.28
C GLY A 19 6.40 -0.38 -8.87
N GLN A 20 6.55 0.93 -8.63
CA GLN A 20 6.87 1.46 -7.30
C GLN A 20 5.75 1.20 -6.30
N ILE A 21 4.50 1.45 -6.69
CA ILE A 21 3.34 1.22 -5.84
C ILE A 21 3.11 -0.29 -5.60
N ALA A 22 3.34 -1.13 -6.60
CA ALA A 22 3.29 -2.58 -6.45
C ALA A 22 4.35 -3.09 -5.47
N LEU A 23 5.61 -2.63 -5.58
CA LEU A 23 6.65 -2.98 -4.62
C LEU A 23 6.30 -2.53 -3.19
N ALA A 24 5.71 -1.33 -3.06
CA ALA A 24 5.24 -0.86 -1.77
C ALA A 24 4.16 -1.77 -1.19
N ALA A 25 3.23 -2.29 -2.01
CA ALA A 25 2.26 -3.29 -1.60
C ALA A 25 2.95 -4.55 -1.06
N PHE A 26 3.92 -5.06 -1.81
CA PHE A 26 4.61 -6.29 -1.49
C PHE A 26 5.37 -6.20 -0.16
N ILE A 27 6.06 -5.08 0.09
CA ILE A 27 6.85 -4.87 1.31
C ILE A 27 5.98 -4.43 2.49
N GLY A 28 5.15 -3.42 2.29
CA GLY A 28 4.46 -2.69 3.36
C GLY A 28 2.96 -2.96 3.46
N ALA A 29 2.47 -4.01 2.80
CA ALA A 29 1.05 -4.36 2.67
C ALA A 29 0.24 -3.34 1.82
N PRO A 30 -1.06 -3.60 1.52
CA PRO A 30 -1.90 -2.68 0.75
C PRO A 30 -1.91 -1.24 1.25
N LEU A 31 -1.77 -1.03 2.56
CA LEU A 31 -1.73 0.31 3.15
C LEU A 31 -0.56 1.15 2.61
N ALA A 32 0.64 0.58 2.47
CA ALA A 32 1.78 1.28 1.90
C ALA A 32 1.56 1.63 0.42
N ALA A 33 1.00 0.70 -0.36
CA ALA A 33 0.65 0.94 -1.76
C ALA A 33 -0.35 2.09 -1.91
N CYS A 34 -1.42 2.06 -1.12
CA CYS A 34 -2.43 3.11 -1.08
C CYS A 34 -1.86 4.46 -0.62
N TRP A 35 -0.87 4.47 0.28
CA TRP A 35 -0.18 5.70 0.65
C TRP A 35 0.52 6.31 -0.56
N PHE A 36 1.34 5.55 -1.29
CA PHE A 36 2.01 6.07 -2.50
C PHE A 36 1.02 6.45 -3.61
N TRP A 37 -0.03 5.65 -3.81
CA TRP A 37 -1.08 5.98 -4.78
C TRP A 37 -1.83 7.27 -4.41
N SER A 38 -2.10 7.49 -3.12
CA SER A 38 -2.70 8.73 -2.63
C SER A 38 -1.83 9.95 -2.91
N ARG A 39 -0.50 9.80 -2.91
CA ARG A 39 0.44 10.89 -3.25
C ARG A 39 0.31 11.27 -4.73
N ASN A 40 0.14 10.30 -5.63
CA ASN A 40 -0.15 10.61 -7.03
C ASN A 40 -1.43 11.43 -7.16
N TYR A 41 -2.52 11.03 -6.49
CA TYR A 41 -3.77 11.79 -6.53
C TYR A 41 -3.63 13.22 -5.98
N LEU A 42 -2.83 13.43 -4.93
CA LEU A 42 -2.53 14.79 -4.43
C LEU A 42 -1.78 15.62 -5.45
N GLN A 43 -0.79 15.05 -6.15
CA GLN A 43 -0.06 15.76 -7.19
C GLN A 43 -0.94 16.11 -8.39
N LEU A 44 -1.93 15.27 -8.68
CA LEU A 44 -2.95 15.50 -9.69
C LEU A 44 -4.11 16.41 -9.21
N GLY A 45 -4.00 17.00 -8.02
CA GLY A 45 -5.01 17.92 -7.48
C GLY A 45 -6.30 17.25 -6.99
N ASN A 46 -6.39 15.91 -6.99
CA ASN A 46 -7.58 15.18 -6.57
C ASN A 46 -7.48 14.72 -5.11
N LYS A 47 -7.75 15.65 -4.19
CA LYS A 47 -7.71 15.37 -2.73
C LYS A 47 -8.73 14.31 -2.29
N ALA A 48 -9.92 14.28 -2.90
CA ALA A 48 -10.95 13.32 -2.55
C ALA A 48 -10.51 11.88 -2.84
N ALA A 49 -9.96 11.63 -4.04
CA ALA A 49 -9.42 10.32 -4.41
C ALA A 49 -8.20 9.93 -3.55
N SER A 50 -7.38 10.91 -3.15
CA SER A 50 -6.26 10.68 -2.22
C SER A 50 -6.76 10.14 -0.86
N THR A 51 -7.74 10.80 -0.25
CA THR A 51 -8.33 10.34 1.01
C THR A 51 -8.99 8.97 0.87
N GLN A 52 -9.72 8.74 -0.22
CA GLN A 52 -10.33 7.44 -0.50
C GLN A 52 -9.28 6.33 -0.62
N CYS A 53 -8.15 6.57 -1.30
CA CYS A 53 -7.04 5.62 -1.36
C CYS A 53 -6.56 5.20 0.03
N LEU A 54 -6.34 6.16 0.93
CA LEU A 54 -5.87 5.86 2.28
C LEU A 54 -6.89 5.03 3.07
N ILE A 55 -8.18 5.37 2.98
CA ILE A 55 -9.27 4.60 3.62
C ILE A 55 -9.26 3.16 3.08
N TRP A 56 -9.22 2.99 1.75
CA TRP A 56 -9.16 1.66 1.14
C TRP A 56 -7.90 0.90 1.51
N GLY A 57 -6.77 1.58 1.71
CA GLY A 57 -5.53 0.96 2.19
C GLY A 57 -5.70 0.34 3.59
N VAL A 58 -6.32 1.08 4.51
CA VAL A 58 -6.59 0.59 5.87
C VAL A 58 -7.59 -0.56 5.82
N VAL A 59 -8.73 -0.37 5.14
CA VAL A 59 -9.78 -1.38 5.03
C VAL A 59 -9.25 -2.68 4.40
N SER A 60 -8.56 -2.59 3.27
CA SER A 60 -8.01 -3.78 2.59
C SER A 60 -6.98 -4.51 3.46
N THR A 61 -6.12 -3.76 4.18
CA THR A 61 -5.16 -4.37 5.09
C THR A 61 -5.87 -5.16 6.19
N VAL A 62 -6.84 -4.54 6.88
CA VAL A 62 -7.62 -5.20 7.94
C VAL A 62 -8.39 -6.42 7.42
N VAL A 63 -9.01 -6.30 6.24
CA VAL A 63 -9.74 -7.40 5.60
C VAL A 63 -8.81 -8.55 5.28
N LEU A 64 -7.62 -8.30 4.71
CA LEU A 64 -6.68 -9.38 4.39
C LEU A 64 -6.21 -10.11 5.64
N PHE A 65 -5.87 -9.40 6.72
CA PHE A 65 -5.52 -10.03 7.99
C PHE A 65 -6.69 -10.85 8.56
N THR A 66 -7.92 -10.33 8.47
CA THR A 66 -9.11 -11.06 8.93
C THR A 66 -9.33 -12.33 8.10
N VAL A 67 -9.16 -12.24 6.78
CA VAL A 67 -9.30 -13.38 5.87
C VAL A 67 -8.30 -14.47 6.21
N THR A 68 -7.06 -14.15 6.60
CA THR A 68 -6.04 -15.16 6.98
C THR A 68 -6.50 -16.14 8.06
N TRP A 69 -7.42 -15.74 8.95
CA TRP A 69 -7.98 -16.62 9.97
C TRP A 69 -8.88 -17.74 9.42
N PHE A 70 -9.42 -17.55 8.21
CA PHE A 70 -10.32 -18.49 7.55
C PHE A 70 -9.61 -19.35 6.49
N LEU A 71 -8.31 -19.17 6.31
CA LEU A 71 -7.55 -19.92 5.32
C LEU A 71 -7.12 -21.30 5.85
N PRO A 72 -7.13 -22.34 5.00
CA PRO A 72 -6.58 -23.65 5.33
C PRO A 72 -5.07 -23.59 5.63
N ASP A 73 -4.58 -24.45 6.51
CA ASP A 73 -3.16 -24.54 6.89
C ASP A 73 -2.22 -24.80 5.69
N ASN A 74 -2.72 -25.47 4.65
CA ASN A 74 -1.96 -25.79 3.44
C ASN A 74 -1.98 -24.67 2.39
N PHE A 75 -2.64 -23.53 2.66
CA PHE A 75 -2.68 -22.44 1.71
C PHE A 75 -1.31 -21.74 1.61
N PRO A 76 -0.80 -21.45 0.39
CA PRO A 76 0.50 -20.81 0.23
C PRO A 76 0.45 -19.36 0.77
N GLY A 77 1.19 -19.10 1.85
CA GLY A 77 1.24 -17.78 2.49
C GLY A 77 1.68 -16.62 1.57
N SER A 78 2.39 -16.92 0.47
CA SER A 78 2.78 -15.93 -0.53
C SER A 78 1.71 -15.62 -1.58
N GLY A 79 0.67 -16.45 -1.72
CA GLY A 79 -0.37 -16.30 -2.75
C GLY A 79 -1.15 -15.00 -2.61
N ILE A 80 -1.52 -14.64 -1.38
CA ILE A 80 -2.25 -13.38 -1.09
C ILE A 80 -1.36 -12.15 -1.39
N PRO A 81 -0.12 -12.06 -0.87
CA PRO A 81 0.81 -10.99 -1.22
C PRO A 81 1.03 -10.78 -2.72
N ILE A 82 1.26 -11.87 -3.45
CA ILE A 82 1.47 -11.81 -4.89
C ILE A 82 0.19 -11.32 -5.58
N GLY A 83 -0.96 -11.86 -5.20
CA GLY A 83 -2.25 -11.51 -5.77
C GLY A 83 -2.58 -10.03 -5.65
N TYR A 84 -2.52 -9.46 -4.45
CA TYR A 84 -2.81 -8.03 -4.28
C TYR A 84 -1.72 -7.15 -4.94
N THR A 85 -0.46 -7.59 -4.98
CA THR A 85 0.63 -6.82 -5.60
C THR A 85 0.39 -6.65 -7.10
N ILE A 86 0.01 -7.74 -7.78
CA ILE A 86 -0.39 -7.71 -9.19
C ILE A 86 -1.64 -6.83 -9.36
N GLY A 87 -2.61 -6.96 -8.46
CA GLY A 87 -3.82 -6.14 -8.46
C GLY A 87 -3.51 -4.63 -8.42
N PHE A 88 -2.63 -4.19 -7.51
CA PHE A 88 -2.19 -2.79 -7.44
C PHE A 88 -1.44 -2.36 -8.70
N PHE A 89 -0.54 -3.20 -9.21
CA PHE A 89 0.17 -2.89 -10.45
C PHE A 89 -0.81 -2.61 -11.60
N MET A 90 -1.78 -3.51 -11.81
CA MET A 90 -2.77 -3.37 -12.88
C MET A 90 -3.67 -2.16 -12.66
N ALA A 91 -4.17 -1.96 -11.44
CA ALA A 91 -5.08 -0.86 -11.12
C ALA A 91 -4.42 0.51 -11.29
N VAL A 92 -3.19 0.68 -10.80
CA VAL A 92 -2.43 1.93 -10.96
C VAL A 92 -2.01 2.14 -12.42
N LYS A 93 -1.60 1.08 -13.12
CA LYS A 93 -1.26 1.17 -14.55
C LYS A 93 -2.45 1.64 -15.37
N GLY A 94 -3.64 1.11 -15.12
CA GLY A 94 -4.87 1.54 -15.77
C GLY A 94 -5.26 2.98 -15.41
N ALA A 95 -5.16 3.36 -14.14
CA ALA A 95 -5.60 4.67 -13.67
C ALA A 95 -4.63 5.82 -14.03
N HIS A 96 -3.32 5.58 -13.92
CA HIS A 96 -2.29 6.63 -13.98
C HIS A 96 -1.23 6.41 -15.07
N GLY A 97 -1.22 5.28 -15.78
CA GLY A 97 -0.21 4.98 -16.81
C GLY A 97 -0.04 6.10 -17.84
N PRO A 98 -1.10 6.48 -18.59
CA PRO A 98 -0.99 7.54 -19.60
C PRO A 98 -0.57 8.90 -19.02
N ILE A 99 -1.00 9.21 -17.79
CA ILE A 99 -0.67 10.47 -17.10
C ILE A 99 0.82 10.49 -16.73
N ILE A 100 1.35 9.37 -16.24
CA ILE A 100 2.76 9.22 -15.90
C ILE A 100 3.60 9.30 -17.18
N ASP A 101 3.19 8.66 -18.26
CA ASP A 101 3.91 8.70 -19.55
C ASP A 101 3.97 10.14 -20.08
N GLN A 102 2.86 10.87 -20.02
CA GLN A 102 2.82 12.30 -20.39
C GLN A 102 3.70 13.15 -19.48
N HIS A 103 3.68 12.91 -18.16
CA HIS A 103 4.53 13.62 -17.20
C HIS A 103 6.02 13.43 -17.52
N LEU A 104 6.44 12.20 -17.81
CA LEU A 104 7.83 11.89 -18.16
C LEU A 104 8.22 12.48 -19.52
N ALA A 105 7.34 12.43 -20.51
CA ALA A 105 7.56 13.06 -21.81
C ALA A 105 7.71 14.60 -21.71
N GLY A 106 7.04 15.22 -20.73
CA GLY A 106 7.17 16.63 -20.40
C GLY A 106 8.42 16.99 -19.57
N GLY A 107 9.33 16.04 -19.33
CA GLY A 107 10.53 16.25 -18.50
C GLY A 107 10.32 16.07 -16.99
N GLY A 108 9.13 15.60 -16.59
CA GLY A 108 8.82 15.21 -15.22
C GLY A 108 9.64 14.00 -14.75
N ARG A 109 9.63 13.76 -13.43
CA ARG A 109 10.41 12.68 -12.80
C ARG A 109 9.55 11.80 -11.91
N LEU A 110 9.95 10.54 -11.77
CA LEU A 110 9.37 9.61 -10.80
C LEU A 110 9.89 9.88 -9.38
N GLY A 111 9.15 9.40 -8.40
CA GLY A 111 9.60 9.30 -7.01
C GLY A 111 10.84 8.42 -6.84
N SER A 112 11.53 8.56 -5.71
CA SER A 112 12.74 7.79 -5.40
C SER A 112 12.41 6.36 -4.96
N TRP A 113 13.14 5.37 -5.49
CA TRP A 113 13.07 3.98 -5.03
C TRP A 113 13.49 3.80 -3.57
N GLY A 114 14.49 4.56 -3.10
CA GLY A 114 14.91 4.52 -1.70
C GLY A 114 13.79 4.99 -0.76
N ALA A 115 13.02 6.01 -1.16
CA ALA A 115 11.85 6.44 -0.41
C ALA A 115 10.74 5.39 -0.43
N VAL A 116 10.53 4.71 -1.56
CA VAL A 116 9.56 3.59 -1.68
C VAL A 116 9.90 2.49 -0.68
N ILE A 117 11.13 2.01 -0.70
CA ILE A 117 11.58 0.93 0.19
C ILE A 117 11.51 1.39 1.65
N GLY A 118 12.10 2.54 1.99
CA GLY A 118 12.17 3.01 3.37
C GLY A 118 10.80 3.24 4.00
N ILE A 119 9.89 3.91 3.30
CA ILE A 119 8.53 4.16 3.82
C ILE A 119 7.73 2.85 3.90
N SER A 120 7.88 1.95 2.93
CA SER A 120 7.19 0.65 2.98
C SER A 120 7.66 -0.20 4.15
N LEU A 121 8.95 -0.16 4.50
CA LEU A 121 9.48 -0.81 5.71
C LEU A 121 8.93 -0.17 6.98
N LEU A 122 8.71 1.15 7.03
CA LEU A 122 8.06 1.80 8.17
C LEU A 122 6.60 1.33 8.33
N PHE A 123 5.84 1.21 7.22
CA PHE A 123 4.50 0.64 7.26
C PHE A 123 4.53 -0.82 7.73
N PHE A 124 5.44 -1.63 7.21
CA PHE A 124 5.62 -3.02 7.63
C PHE A 124 5.90 -3.10 9.14
N ALA A 125 6.85 -2.32 9.65
CA ALA A 125 7.18 -2.27 11.08
C ALA A 125 5.99 -1.81 11.94
N GLY A 126 5.24 -0.80 11.49
CA GLY A 126 4.03 -0.32 12.18
C GLY A 126 2.93 -1.38 12.23
N ILE A 127 2.66 -2.07 11.12
CA ILE A 127 1.69 -3.18 11.05
C ILE A 127 2.13 -4.32 11.97
N LEU A 128 3.42 -4.68 11.94
CA LEU A 128 3.97 -5.73 12.80
C LEU A 128 3.82 -5.36 14.29
N ALA A 129 4.13 -4.12 14.66
CA ALA A 129 3.97 -3.63 16.02
C ALA A 129 2.50 -3.70 16.49
N VAL A 130 1.55 -3.30 15.63
CA VAL A 130 0.11 -3.43 15.92
C VAL A 130 -0.30 -4.89 16.08
N ALA A 131 0.12 -5.76 15.16
CA ALA A 131 -0.21 -7.18 15.22
C ALA A 131 0.32 -7.84 16.50
N LEU A 132 1.59 -7.58 16.87
CA LEU A 132 2.19 -8.06 18.11
C LEU A 132 1.49 -7.50 19.35
N GLY A 133 1.11 -6.22 19.34
CA GLY A 133 0.35 -5.60 20.43
C GLY A 133 -1.01 -6.26 20.62
N VAL A 134 -1.71 -6.57 19.52
CA VAL A 134 -2.98 -7.30 19.55
C VAL A 134 -2.79 -8.71 20.13
N VAL A 135 -1.81 -9.47 19.65
CA VAL A 135 -1.52 -10.82 20.17
C VAL A 135 -1.18 -10.79 21.67
N THR A 136 -0.34 -9.83 22.08
CA THR A 136 0.04 -9.65 23.49
C THR A 136 -1.17 -9.31 24.36
N LEU A 137 -2.08 -8.46 23.86
CA LEU A 137 -3.33 -8.13 24.56
C LEU A 137 -4.22 -9.36 24.74
N PHE A 138 -4.38 -10.19 23.70
CA PHE A 138 -5.14 -11.44 23.81
C PHE A 138 -4.51 -12.42 24.80
N TYR A 139 -3.18 -12.52 24.82
CA TYR A 139 -2.45 -13.33 25.79
C TYR A 139 -2.68 -12.85 27.22
N MET A 140 -2.52 -11.55 27.48
CA MET A 140 -2.75 -10.95 28.80
C MET A 140 -4.21 -11.05 29.28
N ALA A 141 -5.16 -11.09 28.35
CA ALA A 141 -6.57 -11.27 28.63
C ALA A 141 -6.97 -12.75 28.84
N GLY A 142 -6.02 -13.69 28.76
CA GLY A 142 -6.26 -15.12 28.99
C GLY A 142 -6.99 -15.84 27.85
N TYR A 143 -7.06 -15.23 26.65
CA TYR A 143 -7.65 -15.87 25.48
C TYR A 143 -6.71 -16.86 24.77
N VAL A 144 -5.40 -16.80 25.09
CA VAL A 144 -4.41 -17.74 24.59
C VAL A 144 -4.05 -18.70 25.73
N PRO A 145 -4.34 -20.01 25.62
CA PRO A 145 -3.98 -20.98 26.64
C PRO A 145 -2.47 -21.00 26.86
N GLU A 146 -2.01 -21.08 28.13
CA GLU A 146 -0.62 -21.48 28.40
C GLU A 146 -0.44 -22.87 27.79
N GLU A 147 0.47 -23.01 26.82
CA GLU A 147 0.80 -24.33 26.31
C GLU A 147 1.34 -25.17 27.48
N SER A 148 0.62 -26.24 27.82
CA SER A 148 1.08 -27.22 28.80
C SER A 148 2.44 -27.74 28.34
N PRO A 149 3.50 -27.64 29.16
CA PRO A 149 4.78 -28.24 28.78
C PRO A 149 4.56 -29.74 28.54
N ALA A 150 4.99 -30.19 27.37
CA ALA A 150 4.98 -31.60 26.96
C ALA A 150 5.93 -32.45 27.81
#